data_AF-A0A9N8VWA2-F1
#
_entry.id   AF-A0A9N8VWA2-F1
#
_cell.length_a   1.000
_cell.length_b   1.000
_cell.length_c   1.000
_cell.angle_alpha   90.00
_cell.angle_beta   90.00
_cell.angle_gamma   90.00
#
_symmetry.space_group_name_H-M   'P 1'
#
loop_
_entity.id
_entity.type
_entity.pdbx_description
1 polymer ?
#
loop_
_entity_poly.entity_id
_entity_poly.type
_entity_poly.pdbx_seq_one_letter_code
_entity_poly.pdbx_strand_id
1 'polypeptide(L)' 'MEDLAIYGWLSNTRVKFIVVVEVPDIVIKDSDIKAIFRKIHTAYINQVCNPFYNLDGSKSIASKRFINAIDAIGRGEK' A
#
# COMPACT_ATOMS: atom_id res chain seq x y z
N MET A 1 -13.80 5.83 -20.96
CA MET A 1 -14.13 5.30 -19.62
C MET A 1 -12.82 4.73 -19.14
N GLU A 2 -12.22 5.31 -18.10
CA GLU A 2 -10.94 4.79 -17.59
C GLU A 2 -11.22 3.44 -16.93
N ASP A 3 -10.66 2.37 -17.50
CA ASP A 3 -10.78 1.05 -16.92
C ASP A 3 -9.85 0.99 -15.70
N LEU A 4 -10.43 1.06 -14.50
CA LEU A 4 -9.69 0.98 -13.24
C LEU A 4 -9.92 -0.39 -12.60
N ALA A 5 -8.83 -1.06 -12.22
CA ALA A 5 -8.88 -2.27 -11.42
C ALA A 5 -8.63 -1.92 -9.94
N ILE A 6 -9.46 -2.48 -9.06
CA ILE A 6 -9.36 -2.27 -7.62
C ILE A 6 -9.02 -3.60 -6.95
N TYR A 7 -7.93 -3.60 -6.20
CA TYR A 7 -7.49 -4.74 -5.40
C TYR A 7 -7.58 -4.39 -3.92
N GLY A 8 -7.96 -5.38 -3.10
CA GLY A 8 -8.07 -5.25 -1.66
C GLY A 8 -7.26 -6.30 -0.91
N TRP A 9 -6.66 -5.90 0.22
CA TRP A 9 -5.98 -6.79 1.16
C TRP A 9 -6.41 -6.48 2.59
N LEU A 10 -6.81 -7.49 3.35
CA LEU A 10 -7.17 -7.38 4.76
C LEU A 10 -6.08 -8.03 5.62
N SER A 11 -5.47 -7.27 6.53
CA SER A 11 -4.53 -7.83 7.51
C SER A 11 -5.28 -8.60 8.61
N ASN A 12 -4.55 -9.42 9.36
CA ASN A 12 -5.06 -10.08 10.57
C ASN A 12 -5.52 -9.08 11.66
N THR A 13 -4.94 -7.87 11.68
CA THR A 13 -5.35 -6.74 12.54
C THR A 13 -6.52 -5.95 11.98
N ARG A 14 -7.15 -6.45 10.91
CA ARG A 14 -8.31 -5.84 10.21
C ARG A 14 -8.03 -4.50 9.54
N VAL A 15 -6.77 -4.19 9.26
CA VAL A 15 -6.37 -3.06 8.43
C VAL A 15 -6.63 -3.41 6.96
N LYS A 16 -7.33 -2.55 6.25
CA LYS A 16 -7.67 -2.73 4.83
C LYS A 16 -6.73 -1.88 3.97
N PHE A 17 -5.97 -2.54 3.11
CA PHE A 17 -5.22 -1.88 2.04
C PHE A 17 -6.03 -1.95 0.76
N ILE A 18 -6.21 -0.82 0.09
CA ILE A 18 -6.90 -0.73 -1.20
C ILE A 18 -5.89 -0.15 -2.18
N VAL A 19 -5.69 -0.84 -3.29
CA VAL A 19 -4.81 -0.40 -4.38
C VAL A 19 -5.68 -0.27 -5.62
N VAL A 20 -5.63 0.92 -6.23
CA VAL A 20 -6.29 1.22 -7.50
C VAL A 20 -5.20 1.31 -8.56
N VAL A 21 -5.37 0.58 -9.65
CA VAL A 21 -4.47 0.62 -10.80
C VAL A 21 -5.28 0.87 -12.05
N GLU A 22 -4.71 1.61 -12.99
CA GLU A 22 -5.23 1.65 -14.35
C GLU A 22 -5.07 0.26 -14.97
N VAL A 23 -6.13 -0.24 -15.60
CA VAL A 23 -6.11 -1.53 -16.30
C VAL A 23 -5.14 -1.38 -17.47
N PRO A 24 -3.98 -2.05 -17.45
CA PRO A 24 -3.09 -2.03 -18.58
C PRO A 24 -3.66 -2.92 -19.69
N ASP A 25 -3.20 -2.71 -20.93
CA ASP A 25 -3.44 -3.65 -22.04
C ASP A 25 -2.87 -5.07 -21.78
N ILE A 26 -2.12 -5.22 -20.68
CA ILE A 26 -1.44 -6.44 -20.25
C ILE A 26 -2.12 -7.00 -19.01
N VAL A 27 -2.26 -8.33 -18.96
CA VAL A 27 -2.80 -9.02 -17.79
C VAL A 27 -1.88 -8.83 -16.58
N ILE A 28 -2.43 -8.24 -15.52
CA ILE A 28 -1.77 -8.13 -14.22
C ILE A 28 -1.77 -9.52 -13.56
N LYS A 29 -0.57 -10.01 -13.19
CA LYS A 29 -0.46 -11.29 -12.47
C LYS A 29 -0.80 -11.11 -10.99
N ASP A 30 -1.52 -12.08 -10.44
CA ASP A 30 -1.84 -12.14 -9.02
C ASP A 30 -0.58 -12.13 -8.12
N SER A 31 0.52 -12.72 -8.60
CA SER A 31 1.83 -12.68 -7.91
C SER A 31 2.34 -11.26 -7.69
N ASP A 32 2.14 -10.38 -8.68
CA ASP A 32 2.68 -9.04 -8.68
C ASP A 32 1.87 -8.15 -7.73
N ILE A 33 0.54 -8.29 -7.76
CA ILE A 33 -0.38 -7.67 -6.79
C ILE A 33 -0.07 -8.14 -5.36
N LYS A 34 0.13 -9.44 -5.15
CA LYS A 34 0.55 -9.97 -3.84
C LYS A 34 1.88 -9.38 -3.37
N ALA A 35 2.85 -9.20 -4.27
CA ALA A 35 4.12 -8.58 -3.95
C ALA A 35 3.97 -7.11 -3.56
N ILE A 36 3.13 -6.34 -4.28
CA ILE A 36 2.80 -4.96 -3.95
C ILE A 36 2.16 -4.87 -2.55
N PHE A 37 1.14 -5.69 -2.27
CA PHE A 37 0.51 -5.70 -0.95
C PHE A 37 1.46 -6.07 0.17
N ARG A 38 2.39 -7.01 -0.05
CA ARG A 38 3.44 -7.32 0.93
C ARG A 38 4.32 -6.10 1.21
N LYS A 39 4.80 -5.40 0.17
CA LYS A 39 5.62 -4.19 0.33
C LYS A 39 4.86 -3.08 1.09
N ILE A 40 3.59 -2.84 0.74
CA ILE A 40 2.73 -1.86 1.43
C ILE A 40 2.53 -2.25 2.90
N HIS A 41 2.24 -3.52 3.18
CA HIS A 41 2.02 -4.02 4.53
C HIS A 41 3.29 -3.88 5.38
N THR A 42 4.48 -4.18 4.83
CA THR A 42 5.76 -3.94 5.51
C THR A 42 5.99 -2.45 5.81
N ALA A 43 5.71 -1.55 4.87
CA ALA A 43 5.81 -0.11 5.10
C ALA A 43 4.87 0.35 6.22
N TYR A 44 3.64 -0.18 6.25
CA TYR A 44 2.67 0.08 7.31
C TYR A 44 3.15 -0.41 8.67
N ILE A 45 3.65 -1.66 8.77
CA ILE A 45 4.21 -2.23 10.00
C ILE A 45 5.32 -1.32 10.56
N ASN A 46 6.26 -0.90 9.71
CA ASN A 46 7.34 0.00 10.13
C ASN A 46 6.84 1.36 10.66
N GLN A 47 5.72 1.85 10.13
CA GLN A 47 5.12 3.10 10.59
C GLN A 47 4.39 2.93 11.91
N VAL A 48 3.61 1.86 12.08
CA VAL A 48 2.83 1.63 13.32
C VAL A 48 3.67 1.14 14.49
N CYS A 49 4.77 0.43 14.22
CA CYS A 49 5.75 0.03 15.22
C CYS A 49 6.72 1.16 15.60
N ASN A 50 6.56 2.36 15.04
CA ASN A 50 7.32 3.52 15.49
C ASN A 50 6.78 3.98 16.87
N PRO A 51 7.62 4.05 17.92
CA PRO A 51 7.18 4.41 19.27
C PRO A 51 6.61 5.83 19.38
N PHE A 52 6.85 6.70 18.39
CA PHE A 52 6.31 8.05 18.33
C PHE A 52 5.09 8.18 17.41
N TYR A 53 4.62 7.07 16.81
CA TYR A 53 3.40 7.08 16.02
C TYR A 53 2.19 6.89 16.92
N ASN A 54 1.25 7.84 16.84
CA ASN A 54 0.03 7.79 17.61
C ASN A 54 -1.07 7.08 16.81
N LEU A 55 -1.35 5.83 17.18
CA LEU A 55 -2.36 4.96 16.53
C LEU A 55 -3.79 5.44 16.74
N ASP A 56 -4.06 6.14 17.84
CA ASP A 56 -5.41 6.55 18.25
C ASP A 56 -5.84 7.88 17.61
N GLY A 57 -4.94 8.52 16.86
CA GLY A 57 -5.25 9.72 16.13
C GLY A 57 -6.13 9.41 14.92
N SER A 58 -7.26 10.10 14.78
CA SER A 58 -8.02 10.19 13.52
C SER A 58 -7.24 10.87 12.37
N LYS A 59 -5.94 11.05 12.53
CA LYS A 59 -5.05 11.73 11.60
C LYS A 59 -4.47 10.72 10.62
N SER A 60 -4.47 11.09 9.35
CA SER A 60 -3.79 10.34 8.30
C SER A 60 -2.29 10.24 8.58
N ILE A 61 -1.66 9.16 8.12
CA ILE A 61 -0.21 8.96 8.22
C ILE A 61 0.51 10.05 7.42
N ALA A 62 1.17 10.97 8.11
CA ALA A 62 1.92 12.09 7.50
C ALA A 62 3.45 11.89 7.52
N SER A 63 3.92 10.70 7.92
CA SER A 63 5.35 10.39 8.01
C SER A 63 6.02 10.44 6.64
N LYS A 64 7.01 11.32 6.48
CA LYS A 64 7.80 11.44 5.24
C LYS A 64 8.43 10.11 4.83
N ARG A 65 8.92 9.34 5.81
CA ARG A 65 9.52 8.01 5.57
C ARG A 65 8.50 7.03 4.99
N PHE A 66 7.27 7.04 5.52
CA PHE A 66 6.19 6.20 5.02
C PHE A 66 5.79 6.60 3.60
N ILE A 67 5.58 7.90 3.36
CA ILE A 67 5.23 8.43 2.03
C ILE A 67 6.29 8.03 1.00
N ASN A 68 7.58 8.24 1.30
CA ASN A 68 8.67 7.86 0.40
C ASN A 68 8.69 6.34 0.10
N ALA A 69 8.35 5.50 1.08
CA ALA A 69 8.28 4.06 0.88
C ALA A 69 7.11 3.67 -0.05
N ILE A 70 5.94 4.29 0.11
CA ILE A 70 4.78 4.08 -0.77
C ILE A 70 5.07 4.59 -2.19
N ASP A 71 5.68 5.77 -2.31
CA ASP A 71 6.12 6.33 -3.59
C ASP A 71 7.10 5.41 -4.32
N ALA A 72 8.06 4.81 -3.61
CA ALA A 72 9.01 3.88 -4.21
C ALA A 72 8.32 2.60 -4.72
N ILE A 73 7.27 2.13 -4.04
CA ILE A 73 6.47 0.99 -4.48
C ILE A 73 5.67 1.36 -5.75
N GLY A 74 5.08 2.55 -5.78
CA GLY A 74 4.27 3.02 -6.90
C GLY A 74 5.06 3.34 -8.17
N ARG A 75 6.31 3.77 -8.05
CA ARG A 75 7.18 4.07 -9.21
C ARG A 75 7.71 2.83 -9.93
N GLY A 76 7.67 1.66 -9.28
CA GLY A 76 8.34 0.44 -9.75
C GLY A 76 9.87 0.58 -9.72
N GLU A 77 10.58 -0.47 -9.31
CA GLU A 77 12.00 -0.57 -9.66
C GLU A 77 12.05 -0.78 -11.18
N LYS A 78 12.71 0.13 -11.90
CA LYS A 78 12.96 -0.01 -13.35
C LYS A 78 13.71 -1.30 -13.65
#